data_AF-A0A8T5HMD2-F1
#
_entry.id   AF-A0A8T5HMD2-F1
#
_cell.length_a   1.000
_cell.length_b   1.000
_cell.length_c   1.000
_cell.angle_alpha   90.00
_cell.angle_beta   90.00
_cell.angle_gamma   90.00
#
_symmetry.space_group_name_H-M   'P 1'
#
loop_
_entity.id
_entity.type
_entity.pdbx_description
1 polymer ?
#
loop_
_entity_poly.entity_id
_entity_poly.type
_entity_poly.pdbx_seq_one_letter_code
_entity_poly.pdbx_strand_id
1 'polypeptide(L)'
;MHVVTVKFQENILEKIDKSIIENNFNSRTEFIREAVRDKLTELNREELINEFMKYRGKAKNKTSYEDNKRTKEIVSKELIEHLEKKFN
;
A
#
# COMPACT_ATOMS: atom_id res chain seq x y z
N MET A 1 -4.42 13.59 -17.81
CA MET A 1 -5.79 13.30 -17.35
C MET A 1 -6.45 12.42 -18.39
N HIS A 2 -7.11 11.33 -18.01
CA HIS A 2 -7.90 10.51 -18.94
C HIS A 2 -9.38 10.67 -18.59
N VAL A 3 -10.22 10.82 -19.60
CA VAL A 3 -11.67 10.98 -19.42
C VAL A 3 -12.30 9.61 -19.45
N VAL A 4 -13.10 9.31 -18.43
CA VAL A 4 -13.82 8.05 -18.29
C VAL A 4 -15.29 8.38 -18.08
N THR A 5 -16.17 7.68 -18.78
CA THR A 5 -17.62 7.76 -18.58
C THR A 5 -18.09 6.57 -17.78
N VAL A 6 -18.83 6.83 -16.71
CA VAL A 6 -19.37 5.81 -15.80
C VAL A 6 -20.87 6.00 -15.66
N LYS A 7 -21.60 4.89 -15.55
CA LYS A 7 -23.04 4.90 -15.27
C LYS A 7 -23.26 4.49 -13.82
N PHE A 8 -24.02 5.30 -13.09
CA PHE A 8 -24.43 5.02 -11.73
C PHE A 8 -25.93 4.75 -11.67
N GLN A 9 -26.35 4.01 -10.65
CA GLN A 9 -27.76 3.93 -10.29
C GLN A 9 -28.23 5.29 -9.78
N GLU A 10 -29.49 5.63 -10.03
CA GLU A 10 -30.04 6.96 -9.74
C GLU A 10 -30.01 7.28 -8.24
N ASN A 11 -30.37 6.31 -7.41
CA ASN A 11 -30.26 6.41 -5.95
C ASN A 11 -28.83 6.66 -5.44
N ILE A 12 -27.79 6.22 -6.18
CA ILE A 12 -26.39 6.48 -5.85
C ILE A 12 -26.01 7.91 -6.27
N LEU A 13 -26.48 8.38 -7.42
CA LEU A 13 -26.25 9.76 -7.85
C LEU A 13 -26.81 10.77 -6.85
N GLU A 14 -28.04 10.54 -6.36
CA GLU A 14 -28.64 11.39 -5.32
C GLU A 14 -27.80 11.43 -4.03
N LYS A 15 -27.21 10.30 -3.65
CA LYS A 15 -26.33 10.23 -2.48
C LYS A 15 -25.03 10.98 -2.71
N ILE A 16 -24.43 10.82 -3.89
CA ILE A 16 -23.21 11.54 -4.28
C ILE A 16 -23.47 13.05 -4.22
N ASP A 17 -24.58 13.53 -4.77
CA ASP A 17 -24.93 14.94 -4.76
C ASP A 17 -25.11 15.51 -3.36
N LYS A 18 -25.79 14.78 -2.47
CA LYS A 18 -25.92 15.15 -1.06
C LYS A 18 -24.55 15.21 -0.39
N SER A 19 -23.72 14.19 -0.57
CA SER A 19 -22.38 14.13 0.04
C SER A 19 -21.46 15.24 -0.46
N ILE A 20 -21.59 15.67 -1.72
CA ILE A 20 -20.82 16.79 -2.26
C ILE A 20 -21.16 18.08 -1.52
N ILE A 21 -22.45 18.34 -1.29
CA ILE A 21 -22.92 19.54 -0.57
C ILE A 21 -22.47 19.47 0.90
N GLU A 22 -22.68 18.33 1.55
CA GLU A 22 -22.35 18.14 2.97
C GLU A 22 -20.86 18.29 3.28
N ASN A 23 -20.00 17.83 2.38
CA ASN A 23 -18.55 17.81 2.57
C ASN A 23 -17.81 18.90 1.77
N ASN A 24 -18.55 19.86 1.20
CA ASN A 24 -18.03 21.02 0.46
C ASN A 24 -17.08 20.65 -0.70
N PHE A 25 -17.41 19.60 -1.45
CA PHE A 25 -16.67 19.28 -2.68
C PHE A 25 -17.05 20.25 -3.80
N ASN A 26 -16.08 20.63 -4.65
CA ASN A 26 -16.35 21.58 -5.73
C ASN A 26 -17.05 20.93 -6.93
N SER A 27 -16.89 19.61 -7.13
CA SER A 27 -17.51 18.89 -8.25
C SER A 27 -17.68 17.40 -7.99
N ARG A 28 -18.62 16.78 -8.71
CA ARG A 28 -18.79 15.31 -8.75
C ARG A 28 -17.49 14.59 -9.13
N THR A 29 -16.75 15.15 -10.09
CA THR A 29 -15.51 14.53 -10.55
C THR A 29 -14.44 14.57 -9.47
N GLU A 30 -14.36 15.65 -8.68
CA GLU A 30 -13.44 15.73 -7.53
C GLU A 30 -13.80 14.70 -6.47
N PHE A 31 -15.07 14.64 -6.07
CA PHE A 31 -15.58 13.66 -5.12
C PHE A 31 -15.26 12.22 -5.56
N ILE A 32 -15.57 11.87 -6.82
CA ILE A 32 -15.32 10.53 -7.36
C ILE A 32 -13.83 10.22 -7.38
N ARG A 33 -12.97 11.18 -7.75
CA ARG A 33 -11.52 10.96 -7.75
C ARG A 33 -10.99 10.68 -6.35
N GLU A 34 -11.45 11.43 -5.35
CA GLU A 34 -11.00 11.23 -3.97
C GLU A 34 -11.49 9.88 -3.43
N ALA A 35 -12.77 9.56 -3.62
CA ALA A 35 -13.33 8.27 -3.21
C ALA A 35 -12.60 7.07 -3.85
N VAL A 36 -12.24 7.17 -5.13
CA VAL A 36 -11.44 6.14 -5.81
C VAL A 36 -10.03 6.05 -5.23
N ARG A 37 -9.37 7.18 -4.95
CA ARG A 37 -8.03 7.21 -4.35
C ARG A 37 -8.04 6.56 -2.96
N ASP A 38 -9.02 6.91 -2.15
CA ASP A 38 -9.17 6.36 -0.80
C ASP A 38 -9.38 4.85 -0.85
N LYS A 39 -10.27 4.38 -1.74
CA LYS A 39 -10.52 2.94 -1.87
C LYS A 39 -9.30 2.17 -2.37
N LEU A 40 -8.55 2.72 -3.32
CA LEU A 40 -7.29 2.10 -3.78
C LEU A 40 -6.25 2.03 -2.66
N THR A 41 -6.15 3.07 -1.84
CA THR A 41 -5.23 3.12 -0.71
C THR A 41 -5.60 2.09 0.36
N GLU A 42 -6.90 1.96 0.66
CA GLU A 42 -7.44 0.95 1.58
C GLU A 42 -7.14 -0.47 1.10
N LEU A 43 -7.44 -0.78 -0.17
CA LEU A 43 -7.16 -2.10 -0.75
C LEU A 43 -5.67 -2.45 -0.71
N ASN A 44 -4.81 -1.51 -1.06
CA ASN A 44 -3.36 -1.71 -1.02
C ASN A 44 -2.86 -1.96 0.41
N ARG A 45 -3.43 -1.27 1.41
CA ARG A 45 -3.14 -1.52 2.82
C ARG A 45 -3.59 -2.91 3.26
N GLU A 46 -4.78 -3.34 2.87
CA GLU A 46 -5.29 -4.68 3.18
C GLU A 46 -4.40 -5.77 2.57
N GLU A 47 -3.95 -5.59 1.32
CA GLU A 47 -3.02 -6.50 0.66
C GLU A 47 -1.69 -6.60 1.42
N LEU A 48 -1.10 -5.47 1.82
CA LEU A 48 0.13 -5.43 2.59
C LEU A 48 -0.03 -6.09 3.98
N ILE A 49 -1.16 -5.87 4.64
CA ILE A 49 -1.45 -6.53 5.93
C ILE A 49 -1.57 -8.04 5.71
N ASN A 50 -2.29 -8.48 4.68
CA ASN A 50 -2.43 -9.90 4.37
C ASN A 50 -1.08 -10.55 4.04
N GLU A 51 -0.22 -9.84 3.30
CA GLU A 51 1.13 -10.29 3.03
C GLU A 51 1.97 -10.39 4.31
N PHE A 52 1.95 -9.35 5.16
CA PHE A 52 2.63 -9.38 6.45
C PHE A 52 2.14 -10.52 7.34
N MET A 53 0.83 -10.76 7.38
CA MET A 53 0.22 -11.84 8.14
C MET A 53 0.69 -13.24 7.68
N LYS A 54 1.09 -13.42 6.41
CA LYS A 54 1.72 -14.68 5.95
C LYS A 54 3.04 -14.97 6.66
N TYR A 55 3.72 -13.96 7.19
CA TYR A 55 4.98 -14.10 7.91
C TYR A 55 4.78 -14.13 9.44
N ARG A 56 3.66 -13.62 9.93
CA ARG A 56 3.31 -13.66 11.35
C ARG A 56 3.20 -15.11 11.84
N GLY A 57 4.02 -15.47 12.83
CA GLY A 57 4.05 -16.81 13.41
C GLY A 57 4.87 -17.86 12.63
N LYS A 58 5.39 -17.55 11.43
CA LYS A 58 6.36 -18.41 10.74
C LYS A 58 7.75 -18.39 11.40
N ALA A 59 8.06 -17.33 12.14
CA ALA A 59 9.25 -17.27 12.97
C ALA A 59 9.08 -18.24 14.16
N LYS A 60 9.62 -19.45 14.03
CA LYS A 60 9.63 -20.47 15.10
C LYS A 60 10.44 -20.02 16.32
N ASN A 61 11.41 -19.13 16.11
CA ASN A 61 12.31 -18.62 17.13
C ASN A 61 12.24 -17.08 17.16
N LYS A 62 12.24 -16.49 18.37
CA LYS A 62 12.61 -15.08 18.53
C LYS A 62 14.08 -14.95 18.13
N THR A 63 14.38 -14.17 17.10
CA THR A 63 15.77 -13.86 16.75
C THR A 63 16.40 -13.11 17.92
N SER A 64 17.41 -13.71 18.55
CA SER A 64 18.16 -13.03 19.61
C SER A 64 18.93 -11.84 19.03
N TYR A 65 19.31 -10.89 19.88
CA TYR A 65 20.20 -9.80 19.49
C TYR A 65 21.50 -10.31 18.86
N GLU A 66 22.06 -11.40 19.40
CA GLU A 66 23.27 -12.04 18.88
C GLU A 66 23.06 -12.66 17.49
N ASP A 67 21.92 -13.30 17.25
CA ASP A 67 21.57 -13.85 15.93
C ASP A 67 21.43 -12.74 14.89
N ASN A 68 20.83 -11.61 15.27
CA ASN A 68 20.71 -10.44 14.40
C ASN A 68 22.08 -9.82 14.08
N LYS A 69 22.97 -9.73 15.06
CA LYS A 69 24.33 -9.22 14.86
C LYS A 69 25.11 -10.12 13.90
N ARG A 70 25.07 -11.44 14.10
CA ARG A 70 25.72 -12.43 13.24
C ARG A 70 25.16 -12.39 11.81
N THR A 71 23.84 -12.30 11.67
CA THR A 71 23.18 -12.19 10.35
C THR A 71 23.61 -10.93 9.61
N LYS A 72 23.69 -9.78 10.30
CA LYS A 72 24.16 -8.53 9.68
C LYS A 72 25.60 -8.63 9.19
N GLU A 73 26.49 -9.25 9.96
CA GLU A 73 27.90 -9.41 9.59
C GLU A 73 28.06 -10.30 8.35
N ILE A 74 27.29 -11.38 8.24
CA ILE A 74 27.29 -12.27 7.07
C ILE A 74 26.79 -11.53 5.82
N VAL A 75 25.61 -10.91 5.90
CA VAL A 75 25.01 -10.18 4.78
C VAL A 75 25.89 -9.02 4.33
N SER A 76 26.56 -8.34 5.26
CA SER A 76 27.49 -7.24 4.94
C SER A 76 28.71 -7.74 4.16
N LYS A 77 29.27 -8.89 4.53
CA LYS A 77 30.40 -9.50 3.81
C LYS A 77 30.00 -9.95 2.41
N GLU A 78 28.87 -10.64 2.29
CA GLU A 78 28.32 -11.07 0.99
C GLU A 78 28.04 -9.88 0.06
N LEU A 79 27.50 -8.78 0.62
CA LEU A 79 27.25 -7.55 -0.14
C LEU A 79 28.55 -6.91 -0.64
N ILE A 80 29.59 -6.85 0.20
CA ILE A 80 30.90 -6.32 -0.17
C ILE A 80 31.52 -7.17 -1.29
N GLU A 81 31.54 -8.50 -1.15
CA GLU A 81 32.04 -9.40 -2.21
C GLU A 81 31.27 -9.23 -3.53
N HIS A 82 29.95 -9.01 -3.46
CA HIS A 82 29.15 -8.79 -4.65
C HIS A 82 29.44 -7.45 -5.33
N LEU A 83 29.70 -6.40 -4.53
CA LEU A 83 30.10 -5.09 -5.04
C LEU A 83 31.50 -5.13 -5.63
N GLU A 84 32.46 -5.79 -4.97
CA GLU A 84 33.82 -5.98 -5.47
C GLU A 84 33.84 -6.74 -6.81
N LYS A 85 32.99 -7.77 -6.97
CA LYS A 85 32.82 -8.48 -8.26
C LYS A 85 32.15 -7.64 -9.36
N LYS A 86 31.45 -6.56 -9.01
CA LYS A 86 30.74 -5.70 -9.96
C LYS A 86 31.56 -4.48 -10.38
N PHE A 87 32.54 -4.10 -9.56
CA PHE A 87 33.39 -2.93 -9.76
C PHE A 87 34.87 -3.26 -10.05
N ASN A 88 35.25 -4.55 -10.08
CA ASN A 88 36.41 -5.10 -10.80
C ASN A 88 35.96 -5.73 -12.12
#